data_AF-A0AAJ3NRV9-F1
#
_entry.id   AF-A0AAJ3NRV9-F1
#
_cell.length_a   1.000
_cell.length_b   1.000
_cell.length_c   1.000
_cell.angle_alpha   90.00
_cell.angle_beta   90.00
_cell.angle_gamma   90.00
#
_symmetry.space_group_name_H-M   'P 1'
#
loop_
_entity.id
_entity.type
_entity.pdbx_description
1 polymer ?
#
loop_
_entity_poly.entity_id
_entity_poly.type
_entity_poly.pdbx_seq_one_letter_code
_entity_poly.pdbx_strand_id
1 'polypeptide(L)'
;MPANLRTIRGVELIKVGTWSTASGEWRVTADDLAAAVAAHRAGVLRKPVLKIGHNDPRFDGGPALGRIDNLRLADGGDTLVGDFVDVPAAVAACLPHSYPSRSVEALIDYTAPDGTVWPLVLTAVALLGETAPGVETLADLTDLYGVAAAASRRLVVAATPAHGGAARARAVAVARARRTRIQRLTTIAATPA
;
A
#
# COMPACT_ATOMS: atom_id res chain seq x y z
N MET A 1 -5.29 22.03 12.51
CA MET A 1 -5.49 21.57 11.12
C MET A 1 -6.07 20.16 11.18
N PRO A 2 -7.18 19.85 10.49
CA PRO A 2 -7.69 18.48 10.44
C PRO A 2 -6.65 17.56 9.80
N ALA A 3 -6.54 16.33 10.31
CA ALA A 3 -5.62 15.34 9.74
C ALA A 3 -6.04 15.01 8.30
N ASN A 4 -5.08 15.01 7.37
CA ASN A 4 -5.33 14.69 5.96
C ASN A 4 -5.23 13.17 5.75
N LEU A 5 -6.36 12.49 5.93
CA LEU A 5 -6.48 11.04 5.87
C LEU A 5 -7.21 10.58 4.59
N ARG A 6 -7.01 9.32 4.23
CA ARG A 6 -7.59 8.65 3.06
C ARG A 6 -8.13 7.28 3.45
N THR A 7 -9.12 6.84 2.68
CA THR A 7 -9.63 5.46 2.72
C THR A 7 -9.37 4.81 1.37
N ILE A 8 -8.73 3.64 1.39
CA ILE A 8 -8.54 2.78 0.22
C ILE A 8 -9.48 1.59 0.40
N ARG A 9 -10.45 1.43 -0.50
CA ARG A 9 -11.54 0.47 -0.34
C ARG A 9 -11.30 -0.81 -1.12
N GLY A 10 -11.83 -1.92 -0.60
CA GLY A 10 -11.89 -3.20 -1.32
C GLY A 10 -10.52 -3.77 -1.66
N VAL A 11 -9.55 -3.54 -0.78
CA VAL A 11 -8.23 -4.14 -0.90
C VAL A 11 -8.37 -5.63 -0.61
N GLU A 12 -8.04 -6.49 -1.58
CA GLU A 12 -7.94 -7.93 -1.31
C GLU A 12 -6.89 -8.18 -0.22
N LEU A 13 -7.09 -9.17 0.62
CA LEU A 13 -6.22 -9.48 1.76
C LEU A 13 -5.77 -10.94 1.76
N ILE A 14 -6.69 -11.86 1.48
CA ILE A 14 -6.44 -13.31 1.48
C ILE A 14 -7.32 -13.94 0.39
N LYS A 15 -6.81 -14.95 -0.31
CA LYS A 15 -7.59 -15.83 -1.19
C LYS A 15 -7.58 -17.27 -0.68
N VAL A 16 -8.68 -17.99 -0.90
CA VAL A 16 -8.73 -19.45 -0.71
C VAL A 16 -7.64 -20.10 -1.54
N GLY A 17 -6.97 -21.11 -0.97
CA GLY A 17 -5.87 -21.79 -1.63
C GLY A 17 -4.84 -22.33 -0.65
N THR A 18 -3.73 -22.81 -1.20
CA THR A 18 -2.57 -23.25 -0.41
C THR A 18 -1.40 -22.37 -0.78
N TRP A 19 -0.78 -21.75 0.24
CA TRP A 19 0.23 -20.71 0.07
C TRP A 19 1.52 -21.07 0.78
N SER A 20 2.66 -20.91 0.10
CA SER A 20 3.98 -21.04 0.72
C SER A 20 4.35 -19.72 1.39
N THR A 21 4.17 -19.62 2.70
CA THR A 21 4.49 -18.42 3.48
C THR A 21 5.83 -18.55 4.19
N ALA A 22 6.37 -17.45 4.73
CA ALA A 22 7.59 -17.49 5.55
C ALA A 22 7.46 -18.40 6.79
N SER A 23 6.23 -18.61 7.27
CA SER A 23 5.87 -19.52 8.36
C SER A 23 5.61 -20.96 7.92
N GLY A 24 5.75 -21.28 6.63
CA GLY A 24 5.46 -22.58 6.05
C GLY A 24 4.22 -22.59 5.15
N GLU A 25 3.78 -23.78 4.79
CA GLU A 25 2.56 -23.96 3.99
C GLU A 25 1.31 -23.57 4.81
N TRP A 26 0.46 -22.74 4.22
CA TRP A 26 -0.80 -22.31 4.81
C TRP A 26 -1.95 -22.59 3.87
N ARG A 27 -2.83 -23.51 4.28
CA ARG A 27 -4.09 -23.78 3.58
C ARG A 27 -5.19 -22.88 4.12
N VAL A 28 -5.79 -22.11 3.23
CA VAL A 28 -6.90 -21.19 3.51
C VAL A 28 -8.16 -21.72 2.85
N THR A 29 -9.24 -21.81 3.63
CA THR A 29 -10.58 -22.20 3.20
C THR A 29 -11.56 -21.02 3.25
N ALA A 30 -12.71 -21.13 2.59
CA ALA A 30 -13.75 -20.10 2.66
C ALA A 30 -14.28 -19.90 4.09
N ASP A 31 -14.31 -20.96 4.90
CA ASP A 31 -14.71 -20.90 6.31
C ASP A 31 -13.72 -20.09 7.14
N ASP A 32 -12.41 -20.19 6.86
CA ASP A 32 -11.40 -19.35 7.49
C ASP A 32 -11.63 -17.87 7.19
N LEU A 33 -11.95 -17.54 5.93
CA LEU A 33 -12.26 -16.17 5.53
C LEU A 33 -13.53 -15.66 6.23
N ALA A 34 -14.57 -16.49 6.33
CA ALA A 34 -15.79 -16.17 7.05
C ALA A 34 -15.53 -15.97 8.56
N ALA A 35 -14.67 -16.79 9.17
CA ALA A 35 -14.25 -16.68 10.55
C ALA A 35 -13.50 -15.36 10.81
N ALA A 36 -12.61 -14.94 9.90
CA ALA A 36 -11.94 -13.64 9.99
C ALA A 36 -12.92 -12.46 9.98
N VAL A 37 -13.96 -12.51 9.13
CA VAL A 37 -15.03 -11.49 9.12
C VAL A 37 -15.80 -11.49 10.44
N ALA A 38 -16.16 -12.67 10.95
CA ALA A 38 -16.88 -12.81 12.21
C ALA A 38 -16.07 -12.28 13.40
N ALA A 39 -14.78 -12.62 13.48
CA ALA A 39 -13.88 -12.16 14.53
C ALA A 39 -13.73 -10.63 14.53
N HIS A 40 -13.59 -10.03 13.34
CA HIS A 40 -13.51 -8.57 13.20
C HIS A 40 -14.81 -7.88 13.64
N ARG A 41 -15.97 -8.42 13.27
CA ARG A 41 -17.28 -7.87 13.67
C ARG A 41 -17.53 -8.00 15.17
N ALA A 42 -17.10 -9.11 15.77
CA ALA A 42 -17.22 -9.33 17.20
C ALA A 42 -16.24 -8.47 18.02
N GLY A 43 -15.26 -7.81 17.38
CA GLY A 43 -14.28 -6.97 18.06
C GLY A 43 -13.36 -7.75 18.99
N VAL A 44 -13.07 -9.01 18.65
CA VAL A 44 -12.26 -9.95 19.46
C VAL A 44 -10.92 -9.33 19.84
N LEU A 45 -10.28 -8.68 18.87
CA LEU A 45 -9.09 -7.87 19.06
C LEU A 45 -9.35 -6.47 18.50
N ARG A 46 -8.44 -5.53 18.79
CA ARG A 46 -8.42 -4.23 18.11
C ARG A 46 -8.37 -4.45 16.60
N LYS A 47 -8.92 -3.49 15.83
CA LYS A 47 -8.82 -3.49 14.37
C LYS A 47 -7.37 -3.69 13.92
N PRO A 48 -7.11 -4.55 12.91
CA PRO A 48 -5.76 -4.80 12.41
C PRO A 48 -5.09 -3.49 12.00
N VAL A 49 -3.79 -3.38 12.24
CA VAL A 49 -3.03 -2.16 11.90
C VAL A 49 -2.40 -2.25 10.51
N LEU A 50 -2.32 -1.14 9.80
CA LEU A 50 -1.53 -1.03 8.57
C LEU A 50 -0.10 -0.63 8.94
N LYS A 51 0.91 -1.37 8.45
CA LYS A 51 2.33 -1.12 8.75
C LYS A 51 3.22 -1.23 7.51
N ILE A 52 4.46 -0.74 7.60
CA ILE A 52 5.48 -0.93 6.54
C ILE A 52 6.20 -2.24 6.81
N GLY A 53 6.20 -3.15 5.83
CA GLY A 53 6.94 -4.40 5.92
C GLY A 53 6.49 -5.33 7.04
N HIS A 54 7.12 -6.49 7.10
CA HIS A 54 7.06 -7.37 8.26
C HIS A 54 8.02 -6.89 9.36
N ASN A 55 7.94 -7.48 10.55
CA ASN A 55 8.85 -7.12 11.64
C ASN A 55 10.30 -7.45 11.26
N ASP A 56 11.20 -6.47 11.43
CA ASP A 56 12.64 -6.67 11.29
C ASP A 56 13.25 -6.73 12.71
N PRO A 57 14.10 -7.73 13.03
CA PRO A 57 14.76 -7.80 14.34
C PRO A 57 15.55 -6.54 14.74
N ARG A 58 15.95 -5.72 13.77
CA ARG A 58 16.68 -4.46 13.97
C ARG A 58 15.75 -3.27 14.20
N PHE A 59 14.48 -3.36 13.74
CA PHE A 59 13.51 -2.27 13.78
C PHE A 59 12.09 -2.81 14.07
N ASP A 60 11.56 -2.48 15.25
CA ASP A 60 10.19 -2.81 15.68
C ASP A 60 9.53 -1.61 16.40
N GLY A 61 8.22 -1.67 16.64
CA GLY A 61 7.46 -0.65 17.34
C GLY A 61 7.09 0.58 16.50
N GLY A 62 7.09 0.44 15.17
CA GLY A 62 6.73 1.51 14.25
C GLY A 62 5.28 2.01 14.41
N PRO A 63 4.98 3.24 13.91
CA PRO A 63 3.63 3.77 13.98
C PRO A 63 2.67 2.96 13.11
N ALA A 64 1.42 2.82 13.56
CA ALA A 64 0.34 2.37 12.68
C ALA A 64 0.04 3.46 11.64
N LEU A 65 0.04 3.08 10.36
CA LEU A 65 -0.21 3.97 9.22
C LEU A 65 -1.66 3.96 8.77
N GLY A 66 -2.54 3.44 9.60
CA GLY A 66 -3.94 3.22 9.33
C GLY A 66 -4.42 1.94 10.01
N ARG A 67 -5.66 1.58 9.73
CA ARG A 67 -6.28 0.35 10.22
C ARG A 67 -7.02 -0.34 9.09
N ILE A 68 -7.29 -1.62 9.28
CA ILE A 68 -8.12 -2.39 8.38
C ILE A 68 -9.52 -2.41 8.98
N ASP A 69 -10.51 -2.11 8.16
CA ASP A 69 -11.91 -2.15 8.54
C ASP A 69 -12.78 -2.71 7.41
N ASN A 70 -14.09 -2.84 7.66
CA ASN A 70 -15.07 -3.28 6.67
C ASN A 70 -14.68 -4.61 5.99
N LEU A 71 -14.21 -5.57 6.79
CA LEU A 71 -13.90 -6.91 6.33
C LEU A 71 -15.16 -7.59 5.79
N ARG A 72 -15.03 -8.16 4.60
CA ARG A 72 -16.11 -8.84 3.89
C ARG A 72 -15.55 -9.82 2.86
N LEU A 73 -16.38 -10.77 2.47
CA LEU A 73 -16.06 -11.70 1.39
C LEU A 73 -16.41 -11.06 0.04
N ALA A 74 -15.61 -11.38 -0.97
CA ALA A 74 -15.80 -11.07 -2.38
C ALA A 74 -15.63 -12.35 -3.21
N ASP A 75 -15.79 -12.25 -4.54
CA ASP A 75 -15.58 -13.35 -5.49
C ASP A 75 -16.30 -14.65 -5.11
N GLY A 76 -17.59 -14.53 -4.75
CA GLY A 76 -18.41 -15.69 -4.37
C GLY A 76 -18.06 -16.31 -3.01
N GLY A 77 -17.14 -15.72 -2.24
CA GLY A 77 -16.68 -16.26 -0.96
C GLY A 77 -15.18 -16.56 -0.93
N ASP A 78 -14.51 -16.55 -2.08
CA ASP A 78 -13.12 -17.04 -2.22
C ASP A 78 -12.05 -15.99 -1.91
N THR A 79 -12.44 -14.73 -1.74
CA THR A 79 -11.53 -13.62 -1.45
C THR A 79 -11.99 -12.84 -0.22
N LEU A 80 -11.11 -12.63 0.75
CA LEU A 80 -11.32 -11.67 1.83
C LEU A 80 -10.82 -10.30 1.37
N VAL A 81 -11.69 -9.30 1.46
CA VAL A 81 -11.33 -7.90 1.20
C VAL A 81 -11.58 -7.03 2.43
N GLY A 82 -10.84 -5.94 2.54
CA GLY A 82 -11.01 -4.92 3.58
C GLY A 82 -10.71 -3.52 3.06
N ASP A 83 -11.01 -2.53 3.88
CA ASP A 83 -10.71 -1.13 3.59
C ASP A 83 -9.55 -0.67 4.49
N PHE A 84 -8.55 -0.03 3.90
CA PHE A 84 -7.54 0.69 4.66
C PHE A 84 -8.11 2.05 5.04
N VAL A 85 -8.37 2.25 6.33
CA VAL A 85 -8.94 3.48 6.90
C VAL A 85 -7.88 4.26 7.67
N ASP A 86 -8.13 5.56 7.84
CA ASP A 86 -7.25 6.50 8.56
C ASP A 86 -5.82 6.54 8.01
N VAL A 87 -5.64 6.31 6.70
CA VAL A 87 -4.32 6.29 6.07
C VAL A 87 -3.84 7.72 5.81
N PRO A 88 -2.65 8.13 6.29
CA PRO A 88 -2.11 9.46 5.96
C PRO A 88 -2.01 9.64 4.45
N ALA A 89 -2.43 10.80 3.93
CA ALA A 89 -2.47 11.06 2.49
C ALA A 89 -1.12 10.86 1.79
N ALA A 90 0.00 11.12 2.47
CA ALA A 90 1.34 10.88 1.94
C ALA A 90 1.62 9.37 1.74
N VAL A 91 1.20 8.52 2.69
CA VAL A 91 1.32 7.06 2.57
C VAL A 91 0.42 6.55 1.46
N ALA A 92 -0.84 7.03 1.41
CA ALA A 92 -1.80 6.65 0.37
C ALA A 92 -1.31 7.01 -1.04
N ALA A 93 -0.51 8.08 -1.20
CA ALA A 93 0.10 8.45 -2.46
C ALA A 93 1.23 7.51 -2.89
N CYS A 94 1.90 6.85 -1.94
CA CYS A 94 2.99 5.90 -2.20
C CYS A 94 2.52 4.49 -2.56
N LEU A 95 1.30 4.09 -2.16
CA LEU A 95 0.77 2.74 -2.40
C LEU A 95 0.88 2.27 -3.87
N PRO A 96 0.50 3.07 -4.89
CA PRO A 96 0.49 2.59 -6.29
C PRO A 96 1.86 2.36 -6.93
N HIS A 97 2.98 2.62 -6.23
CA HIS A 97 4.30 2.54 -6.85
C HIS A 97 5.41 2.09 -5.90
N SER A 98 5.32 2.41 -4.61
CA SER A 98 6.32 2.01 -3.60
C SER A 98 5.89 0.79 -2.80
N TYR A 99 4.59 0.50 -2.77
CA TYR A 99 4.03 -0.64 -2.06
C TYR A 99 2.96 -1.33 -2.93
N PRO A 100 3.33 -1.89 -4.11
CA PRO A 100 2.38 -2.56 -5.01
C PRO A 100 1.69 -3.75 -4.35
N SER A 101 2.29 -4.33 -3.32
CA SER A 101 1.77 -5.52 -2.65
C SER A 101 1.57 -5.32 -1.15
N ARG A 102 0.97 -6.34 -0.53
CA ARG A 102 0.70 -6.41 0.90
C ARG A 102 0.57 -7.85 1.34
N SER A 103 0.81 -8.08 2.62
CA SER A 103 0.65 -9.39 3.26
C SER A 103 -0.06 -9.23 4.61
N VAL A 104 -0.94 -10.17 4.93
CA VAL A 104 -1.65 -10.19 6.21
C VAL A 104 -0.78 -10.77 7.32
N GLU A 105 -1.04 -10.34 8.55
CA GLU A 105 -0.63 -11.05 9.76
C GLU A 105 -1.89 -11.46 10.50
N ALA A 106 -1.93 -12.72 10.92
CA ALA A 106 -3.10 -13.31 11.54
C ALA A 106 -2.69 -14.31 12.63
N LEU A 107 -3.59 -14.53 13.56
CA LEU A 107 -3.56 -15.62 14.52
C LEU A 107 -4.47 -16.73 14.00
N ILE A 108 -4.00 -17.96 14.07
CA ILE A 108 -4.76 -19.17 13.74
C ILE A 108 -5.17 -19.82 15.07
N ASP A 109 -6.43 -20.26 15.16
CA ASP A 109 -7.02 -20.89 16.35
C ASP A 109 -6.83 -20.06 17.63
N TYR A 110 -7.03 -18.75 17.52
CA TYR A 110 -6.88 -17.83 18.64
C TYR A 110 -7.92 -18.11 19.73
N THR A 111 -7.47 -18.46 20.93
CA THR A 111 -8.34 -18.61 22.10
C THR A 111 -8.48 -17.26 22.80
N ALA A 112 -9.69 -16.70 22.76
CA ALA A 112 -10.04 -15.47 23.46
C ALA A 112 -10.09 -15.68 24.99
N PRO A 113 -10.04 -14.61 25.81
CA PRO A 113 -10.06 -14.73 27.28
C PRO A 113 -11.31 -15.44 27.85
N ASP A 114 -12.41 -15.46 27.09
CA ASP A 114 -13.65 -16.16 27.45
C ASP A 114 -13.66 -17.65 27.07
N GLY A 115 -12.57 -18.16 26.48
CA GLY A 115 -12.42 -19.54 26.04
C GLY A 115 -12.93 -19.81 24.62
N THR A 116 -13.52 -18.83 23.93
CA THR A 116 -13.94 -18.99 22.54
C THR A 116 -12.73 -19.12 21.63
N VAL A 117 -12.73 -20.13 20.76
CA VAL A 117 -11.69 -20.31 19.74
C VAL A 117 -12.14 -19.65 18.43
N TRP A 118 -11.32 -18.75 17.91
CA TRP A 118 -11.50 -18.06 16.65
C TRP A 118 -10.52 -18.62 15.62
N PRO A 119 -10.98 -19.35 14.59
CA PRO A 119 -10.10 -20.02 13.63
C PRO A 119 -9.11 -19.09 12.93
N LEU A 120 -9.53 -17.87 12.63
CA LEU A 120 -8.67 -16.87 11.99
C LEU A 120 -8.98 -15.47 12.52
N VAL A 121 -7.95 -14.76 13.00
CA VAL A 121 -8.07 -13.37 13.48
C VAL A 121 -6.93 -12.54 12.90
N LEU A 122 -7.27 -11.54 12.06
CA LEU A 122 -6.26 -10.61 11.52
C LEU A 122 -5.74 -9.67 12.62
N THR A 123 -4.45 -9.39 12.58
CA THR A 123 -3.77 -8.50 13.55
C THR A 123 -3.06 -7.34 12.88
N ALA A 124 -2.58 -7.51 11.64
CA ALA A 124 -1.98 -6.44 10.84
C ALA A 124 -2.05 -6.72 9.33
N VAL A 125 -1.73 -5.69 8.55
CA VAL A 125 -1.38 -5.81 7.13
C VAL A 125 -0.07 -5.04 6.90
N ALA A 126 0.92 -5.74 6.36
CA ALA A 126 2.19 -5.19 5.94
C ALA A 126 2.08 -4.67 4.50
N LEU A 127 2.46 -3.41 4.28
CA LEU A 127 2.69 -2.84 2.95
C LEU A 127 4.05 -3.31 2.43
N LEU A 128 4.08 -3.92 1.25
CA LEU A 128 5.25 -4.58 0.68
C LEU A 128 5.68 -3.92 -0.64
N GLY A 129 6.96 -3.56 -0.69
CA GLY A 129 7.63 -3.00 -1.87
C GLY A 129 8.52 -4.03 -2.55
N GLU A 130 9.62 -4.40 -1.88
CA GLU A 130 10.61 -5.37 -2.39
C GLU A 130 10.25 -6.83 -2.09
N THR A 131 9.55 -7.07 -0.96
CA THR A 131 9.23 -8.41 -0.48
C THR A 131 7.99 -8.94 -1.20
N ALA A 132 8.05 -10.19 -1.68
CA ALA A 132 6.87 -10.85 -2.23
C ALA A 132 5.82 -11.12 -1.12
N PRO A 133 4.52 -11.05 -1.43
CA PRO A 133 3.47 -11.42 -0.49
C PRO A 133 3.41 -12.93 -0.29
N GLY A 134 2.90 -13.39 0.86
CA GLY A 134 2.64 -14.83 1.06
C GLY A 134 1.52 -15.37 0.17
N VAL A 135 0.54 -14.53 -0.20
CA VAL A 135 -0.54 -14.89 -1.13
C VAL A 135 -0.27 -14.16 -2.46
N GLU A 136 0.28 -14.90 -3.42
CA GLU A 136 0.89 -14.32 -4.63
C GLU A 136 -0.12 -13.92 -5.73
N THR A 137 -1.35 -14.46 -5.69
CA THR A 137 -2.39 -14.26 -6.72
C THR A 137 -3.32 -13.07 -6.46
N LEU A 138 -2.92 -12.25 -5.51
CA LEU A 138 -3.64 -11.06 -5.13
C LEU A 138 -3.43 -9.94 -6.15
N ALA A 139 -4.47 -9.15 -6.41
CA ALA A 139 -4.37 -7.99 -7.29
C ALA A 139 -3.37 -6.95 -6.75
N ASP A 140 -2.67 -6.27 -7.66
CA ASP A 140 -1.76 -5.19 -7.30
C ASP A 140 -2.56 -4.02 -6.71
N LEU A 141 -2.05 -3.38 -5.65
CA LEU A 141 -2.69 -2.19 -5.10
C LEU A 141 -2.81 -1.07 -6.14
N THR A 142 -1.92 -1.02 -7.13
CA THR A 142 -1.95 -0.08 -8.25
C THR A 142 -3.24 -0.15 -9.05
N ASP A 143 -3.81 -1.35 -9.22
CA ASP A 143 -5.03 -1.56 -10.01
C ASP A 143 -6.24 -0.82 -9.41
N LEU A 144 -6.26 -0.66 -8.08
CA LEU A 144 -7.30 0.10 -7.36
C LEU A 144 -7.30 1.59 -7.73
N TYR A 145 -6.14 2.14 -8.13
CA TYR A 145 -5.99 3.54 -8.48
C TYR A 145 -6.24 3.81 -9.97
N GLY A 146 -6.03 2.82 -10.84
CA GLY A 146 -6.41 2.89 -12.26
C GLY A 146 -7.92 3.04 -12.46
N VAL A 147 -8.72 2.38 -11.63
CA VAL A 147 -10.20 2.47 -11.66
C VAL A 147 -10.68 3.84 -11.12
N ALA A 148 -10.03 4.38 -10.08
CA ALA A 148 -10.38 5.71 -9.54
C ALA A 148 -10.07 6.86 -10.52
N ALA A 149 -9.03 6.73 -11.34
CA ALA A 149 -8.72 7.69 -12.41
C ALA A 149 -9.73 7.65 -13.56
N ALA A 150 -10.33 6.50 -13.85
CA ALA A 150 -11.42 6.38 -14.83
C ALA A 150 -12.76 6.92 -14.28
N ALA A 151 -13.01 6.77 -12.97
CA ALA A 151 -14.22 7.29 -12.31
C ALA A 151 -14.16 8.81 -12.03
N SER A 152 -12.96 9.38 -11.90
CA SER A 152 -12.76 10.81 -11.74
C SER A 152 -12.79 11.50 -13.10
N ARG A 153 -13.93 12.09 -13.49
CA ARG A 153 -14.01 12.95 -14.68
C ARG A 153 -12.85 13.95 -14.67
N ARG A 154 -11.97 13.87 -15.68
CA ARG A 154 -10.92 14.89 -15.91
C ARG A 154 -11.60 16.23 -16.15
N LEU A 155 -11.61 17.09 -15.14
CA LEU A 155 -11.90 18.51 -15.30
C LEU A 155 -10.67 19.14 -15.95
N VAL A 156 -10.73 19.32 -17.28
CA VAL A 156 -9.74 20.12 -18.00
C VAL A 156 -10.04 21.58 -17.66
N VAL A 157 -9.31 22.13 -16.69
CA VAL A 157 -9.26 23.57 -16.48
C VAL A 157 -8.38 24.14 -17.59
N ALA A 158 -9.00 24.81 -18.56
CA ALA A 158 -8.27 25.61 -19.53
C ALA A 158 -7.59 26.76 -18.78
N ALA A 159 -6.29 26.63 -18.53
CA ALA A 159 -5.49 27.73 -18.03
C ALA A 159 -5.34 28.76 -19.16
N THR A 160 -5.97 29.94 -19.01
CA THR A 160 -5.63 31.12 -19.80
C THR A 160 -4.12 31.39 -19.65
N PRO A 161 -3.36 31.55 -20.74
CA PRO A 161 -1.92 31.77 -20.62
C PRO A 161 -1.67 33.12 -19.96
N ALA A 162 -1.10 33.10 -18.77
CA ALA A 162 -0.53 34.28 -18.15
C ALA A 162 0.62 34.78 -19.04
N HIS A 163 0.55 36.04 -19.46
CA HIS A 163 1.61 36.73 -20.19
C HIS A 163 2.88 36.76 -19.31
N GLY A 164 3.85 35.90 -19.60
CA GLY A 164 5.02 35.69 -18.75
C GLY A 164 6.31 35.39 -19.52
N GLY A 165 6.64 36.21 -20.52
CA GLY A 165 7.86 36.05 -21.34
C GLY A 165 9.17 36.06 -20.53
N ALA A 166 9.19 36.66 -19.35
CA ALA A 166 10.38 36.78 -18.50
C ALA A 166 10.82 35.46 -17.85
N ALA A 167 9.89 34.55 -17.53
CA ALA A 167 10.20 33.30 -16.83
C ALA A 167 10.91 32.29 -17.75
N ARG A 168 10.50 32.23 -19.02
CA ARG A 168 11.10 31.34 -20.04
C ARG A 168 12.53 31.74 -20.38
N ALA A 169 12.82 33.03 -20.49
CA ALA A 169 14.17 33.53 -20.75
C ALA A 169 15.14 33.14 -19.62
N ARG A 170 14.69 33.21 -18.36
CA ARG A 170 15.51 32.87 -17.19
C ARG A 170 15.80 31.37 -17.11
N ALA A 171 14.81 30.52 -17.40
CA ALA A 171 15.00 29.07 -17.45
C ALA A 171 15.98 28.64 -18.55
N VAL A 172 15.89 29.25 -19.74
CA VAL A 172 16.81 28.98 -20.86
C VAL A 172 18.24 29.42 -20.54
N ALA A 173 18.43 30.57 -19.88
CA ALA A 173 19.75 31.04 -19.46
C ALA A 173 20.40 30.10 -18.44
N VAL A 174 19.64 29.62 -17.45
CA VAL A 174 20.12 28.65 -16.44
C VAL A 174 20.52 27.32 -17.08
N ALA A 175 19.72 26.81 -18.03
CA ALA A 175 20.04 25.59 -18.76
C ALA A 175 21.31 25.74 -19.61
N ARG A 176 21.51 26.89 -20.28
CA ARG A 176 22.71 27.17 -21.09
C ARG A 176 23.98 27.28 -20.24
N ALA A 177 23.89 27.90 -19.05
CA ALA A 177 25.00 28.00 -18.11
C ALA A 177 25.42 26.62 -17.54
N ARG A 178 24.45 25.73 -17.26
CA ARG A 178 24.76 24.36 -16.82
C ARG A 178 25.46 23.55 -17.91
N ARG A 179 25.03 23.68 -19.17
CA ARG A 179 25.59 22.93 -20.31
C ARG A 179 27.05 23.31 -20.60
N THR A 180 27.38 24.59 -20.52
CA THR A 180 28.75 25.10 -20.71
C THR A 180 29.69 24.69 -19.57
N ARG A 181 29.19 24.61 -18.33
CA ARG A 181 29.99 24.13 -17.18
C ARG A 181 30.34 22.65 -17.29
N ILE A 182 29.38 21.81 -17.73
CA ILE A 182 29.59 20.37 -17.90
C ILE A 182 30.58 20.11 -19.05
N GLN A 183 30.44 20.81 -20.18
CA GLN A 183 31.39 20.67 -21.30
C GLN A 183 32.83 21.04 -20.92
N ARG A 184 33.03 22.08 -20.10
CA ARG A 184 34.37 22.50 -19.66
C ARG A 184 35.04 21.47 -18.74
N LEU A 185 34.26 20.74 -17.93
CA LEU A 185 34.78 19.67 -17.06
C LEU A 185 35.21 18.44 -17.86
N THR A 186 34.48 18.09 -18.93
CA THR A 186 34.83 16.94 -19.78
C THR A 186 36.10 17.16 -20.62
N THR A 187 36.42 18.40 -21.01
CA THR A 187 37.61 18.69 -21.83
C THR A 187 38.92 18.70 -21.02
N ILE A 188 38.88 18.99 -19.71
CA ILE A 188 40.08 19.00 -18.85
C ILE A 188 40.54 17.57 -18.51
N ALA A 189 39.64 16.58 -18.53
CA ALA A 189 39.96 15.20 -18.20
C ALA A 189 40.55 14.38 -19.37
N ALA A 190 40.67 14.96 -20.57
CA ALA A 190 41.05 14.25 -21.79
C ALA A 190 42.37 14.75 -22.41
N THR A 191 43.38 15.02 -21.58
CA THR A 191 44.77 15.19 -22.06
C THR A 191 45.54 13.89 -21.81
N PRO A 192 45.78 13.05 -22.84
CA PRO A 192 46.69 11.92 -22.70
C PRO A 192 48.15 12.40 -22.70
N ALA A 193 49.01 11.71 -21.95
CA ALA A 193 50.46 11.84 -21.99
C ALA A 193 51.05 11.16 -23.23
#